data_AF-A0AAU3UYQ3-F1
#
_entry.id   AF-A0AAU3UYQ3-F1
#
_cell.length_a   1.000
_cell.length_b   1.000
_cell.length_c   1.000
_cell.angle_alpha   90.00
_cell.angle_beta   90.00
_cell.angle_gamma   90.00
#
_symmetry.space_group_name_H-M   'P 1'
#
loop_
_entity.id
_entity.type
_entity.pdbx_description
1 polymer ?
#
loop_
_entity_poly.entity_id
_entity_poly.type
_entity_poly.pdbx_seq_one_letter_code
_entity_poly.pdbx_strand_id
1 'polypeptide(L)'
;MYNSPDALGTAAVMNMLDTVHEGDCLAEYATLYAAALEAIPAAQARHPQQSAALADTFDLLKPTHPGFCSGPLYRAHCAEILARVANGHDTRPATGPEMMLAMRATIILPFTQTAVALFLRLWKTAELPEIEPPAPLPDYEDGPKAVLRVDILAAELRGELTHEWRTATTSTEPGDPAA
;
A
#
# COMPACT_ATOMS: atom_id res chain seq x y z
N MET A 1 22.55 23.50 -5.11
CA MET A 1 21.96 23.05 -6.39
C MET A 1 22.18 21.54 -6.44
N TYR A 2 21.15 20.76 -6.09
CA TYR A 2 21.22 19.30 -5.99
C TYR A 2 21.07 18.70 -7.39
N ASN A 3 22.19 18.40 -8.06
CA ASN A 3 22.21 17.87 -9.43
C ASN A 3 22.59 16.37 -9.48
N SER A 4 22.17 15.57 -8.49
CA SER A 4 22.27 14.11 -8.58
C SER A 4 20.91 13.51 -8.99
N PRO A 5 20.88 12.45 -9.82
CA PRO A 5 19.64 11.74 -10.17
C PRO A 5 18.83 11.30 -8.94
N ASP A 6 19.54 10.90 -7.87
CA ASP A 6 18.96 10.51 -6.59
C ASP A 6 18.17 11.64 -5.92
N ALA A 7 18.69 12.86 -5.94
CA ALA A 7 18.00 14.02 -5.35
C ALA A 7 16.75 14.42 -6.13
N LEU A 8 16.80 14.33 -7.47
CA LEU A 8 15.64 14.59 -8.32
C LEU A 8 14.53 13.57 -8.08
N GLY A 9 14.88 12.27 -8.08
CA GLY A 9 13.93 11.20 -7.81
C GLY A 9 13.31 11.30 -6.43
N THR A 10 14.11 11.59 -5.41
CA THR A 10 13.60 11.81 -4.04
C THR A 10 12.61 12.97 -3.98
N ALA A 11 12.96 14.11 -4.60
CA ALA A 11 12.09 15.28 -4.61
C ALA A 11 10.75 15.01 -5.32
N ALA A 12 10.78 14.28 -6.43
CA ALA A 12 9.57 13.88 -7.14
C ALA A 12 8.67 12.97 -6.28
N VAL A 13 9.25 11.93 -5.66
CA VAL A 13 8.53 11.02 -4.76
C VAL A 13 7.88 11.77 -3.58
N MET A 14 8.61 12.71 -2.98
CA MET A 14 8.09 13.52 -1.88
C MET A 14 6.94 14.43 -2.34
N ASN A 15 7.09 15.08 -3.49
CA ASN A 15 6.01 15.89 -4.07
C ASN A 15 4.75 15.06 -4.36
N MET A 16 4.91 13.83 -4.84
CA MET A 16 3.79 12.91 -5.07
C MET A 16 3.06 12.59 -3.76
N LEU A 17 3.80 12.22 -2.71
CA LEU A 17 3.23 11.96 -1.39
C LEU A 17 2.53 13.18 -0.80
N ASP A 18 3.14 14.36 -0.90
CA ASP A 18 2.57 15.60 -0.36
C ASP A 18 1.29 15.99 -1.10
N THR A 19 1.19 15.70 -2.40
CA THR A 19 -0.02 15.97 -3.21
C THR A 19 -1.21 15.13 -2.77
N VAL A 20 -0.99 13.86 -2.40
CA VAL A 20 -2.08 12.97 -1.92
C VAL A 20 -2.30 13.06 -0.41
N HIS A 21 -1.44 13.79 0.30
CA HIS A 21 -1.57 14.04 1.73
C HIS A 21 -2.43 15.28 1.97
N GLU A 22 -3.75 15.11 1.88
CA GLU A 22 -4.72 16.15 2.20
C GLU A 22 -5.03 16.15 3.71
N GLY A 23 -4.63 17.20 4.43
CA GLY A 23 -5.27 17.58 5.69
C GLY A 23 -4.65 17.10 7.00
N ASP A 24 -5.23 17.59 8.09
CA ASP A 24 -4.75 17.48 9.47
C ASP A 24 -5.19 16.13 10.08
N CYS A 25 -4.21 15.31 10.49
CA CYS A 25 -4.38 13.90 10.90
C CYS A 25 -5.34 13.61 12.08
N LEU A 26 -5.90 14.66 12.70
CA LEU A 26 -6.74 14.57 13.90
C LEU A 26 -8.24 14.45 13.59
N ALA A 27 -8.69 14.71 12.34
CA ALA A 27 -10.11 14.68 11.95
C ALA A 27 -10.60 13.31 11.39
N GLU A 28 -9.82 12.24 11.55
CA GLU A 28 -9.68 11.25 10.46
C GLU A 28 -10.16 9.82 10.71
N TYR A 29 -10.39 9.41 11.96
CA TYR A 29 -10.86 8.04 12.23
C TYR A 29 -12.20 7.74 11.54
N ALA A 30 -13.12 8.71 11.51
CA ALA A 30 -14.40 8.56 10.82
C ALA A 30 -14.24 8.43 9.31
N THR A 31 -13.27 9.15 8.72
CA THR A 31 -12.96 9.10 7.28
C THR A 31 -12.35 7.75 6.89
N LEU A 32 -11.39 7.25 7.68
CA LEU A 32 -10.81 5.92 7.48
C LEU A 32 -11.85 4.82 7.71
N TYR A 33 -12.69 4.96 8.73
CA TYR A 33 -13.79 4.03 9.00
C TYR A 33 -14.78 3.99 7.83
N ALA A 34 -15.21 5.15 7.33
CA ALA A 34 -16.11 5.26 6.18
C ALA A 34 -15.48 4.64 4.92
N ALA A 35 -14.21 4.92 4.64
CA ALA A 35 -13.50 4.34 3.50
C ALA A 35 -13.41 2.81 3.59
N ALA A 36 -13.18 2.25 4.79
CA ALA A 36 -13.19 0.81 5.01
C ALA A 36 -14.59 0.20 4.80
N LEU A 37 -15.64 0.85 5.34
CA LEU A 37 -17.03 0.43 5.16
C LEU A 37 -17.50 0.50 3.70
N GLU A 38 -16.99 1.44 2.90
CA GLU A 38 -17.25 1.50 1.46
C GLU A 38 -16.49 0.40 0.68
N ALA A 39 -15.25 0.10 1.11
CA ALA A 39 -14.37 -0.82 0.40
C ALA A 39 -14.86 -2.28 0.46
N ILE A 40 -15.38 -2.73 1.60
CA ILE A 40 -15.83 -4.12 1.79
C ILE A 40 -16.98 -4.48 0.82
N PRO A 41 -18.11 -3.74 0.77
CA PRO A 41 -19.18 -4.02 -0.19
C PRO A 41 -18.71 -3.94 -1.65
N ALA A 42 -17.82 -2.98 -1.97
CA ALA A 42 -17.26 -2.88 -3.30
C ALA A 42 -16.42 -4.12 -3.67
N ALA A 43 -15.68 -4.70 -2.72
CA ALA A 43 -14.94 -5.94 -2.91
C ALA A 43 -15.88 -7.16 -3.01
N GLN A 44 -16.94 -7.22 -2.19
CA GLN A 44 -17.96 -8.28 -2.26
C GLN A 44 -18.68 -8.27 -3.62
N ALA A 45 -18.98 -7.10 -4.16
CA ALA A 45 -19.58 -6.96 -5.49
C ALA A 45 -18.63 -7.48 -6.60
N ARG A 46 -17.32 -7.28 -6.45
CA ARG A 46 -16.29 -7.80 -7.36
C ARG A 46 -16.02 -9.30 -7.20
N HIS A 47 -16.16 -9.83 -5.98
CA HIS A 47 -15.90 -11.22 -5.65
C HIS A 47 -17.08 -11.88 -4.88
N PRO A 48 -18.24 -12.09 -5.53
CA PRO A 48 -19.44 -12.59 -4.83
C PRO A 48 -19.23 -13.93 -4.13
N GLN A 49 -18.38 -14.79 -4.70
CA GLN A 49 -18.05 -16.11 -4.13
C GLN A 49 -17.28 -16.04 -2.81
N GLN A 50 -16.64 -14.89 -2.52
CA GLN A 50 -15.85 -14.66 -1.31
C GLN A 50 -16.53 -13.69 -0.35
N SER A 51 -17.83 -13.43 -0.55
CA SER A 51 -18.54 -12.39 0.19
C SER A 51 -18.50 -12.61 1.70
N ALA A 52 -18.63 -13.86 2.16
CA ALA A 52 -18.53 -14.22 3.57
C ALA A 52 -17.13 -13.93 4.14
N ALA A 53 -16.08 -14.40 3.47
CA ALA A 53 -14.70 -14.13 3.87
C ALA A 53 -14.38 -12.64 3.91
N LEU A 54 -14.96 -11.84 3.01
CA LEU A 54 -14.79 -10.40 2.94
C LEU A 54 -15.57 -9.64 4.04
N ALA A 55 -16.69 -10.17 4.52
CA ALA A 55 -17.50 -9.52 5.56
C ALA A 55 -16.72 -9.34 6.87
N ASP A 56 -15.87 -10.31 7.21
CA ASP A 56 -15.11 -10.36 8.46
C ASP A 56 -13.71 -9.73 8.35
N THR A 57 -13.46 -8.92 7.32
CA THR A 57 -12.12 -8.34 7.05
C THR A 57 -11.87 -6.99 7.70
N PHE A 58 -12.87 -6.39 8.34
CA PHE A 58 -12.78 -5.01 8.82
C PHE A 58 -11.55 -4.77 9.70
N ASP A 59 -11.26 -5.70 10.62
CA ASP A 59 -10.09 -5.60 11.51
C ASP A 59 -8.77 -5.66 10.74
N LEU A 60 -8.71 -6.35 9.60
CA LEU A 60 -7.51 -6.43 8.74
C LEU A 60 -7.20 -5.11 8.03
N LEU A 61 -8.17 -4.20 7.92
CA LEU A 61 -8.02 -2.90 7.27
C LEU A 61 -7.47 -1.82 8.21
N LYS A 62 -7.20 -2.17 9.47
CA LYS A 62 -6.70 -1.23 10.47
C LYS A 62 -5.41 -0.55 9.97
N PRO A 63 -5.34 0.79 9.96
CA PRO A 63 -4.14 1.50 9.52
C PRO A 63 -2.96 1.20 10.45
N THR A 64 -1.80 1.00 9.84
CA THR A 64 -0.55 0.62 10.54
C THR A 64 0.44 1.76 10.68
N HIS A 65 0.21 2.86 9.97
CA HIS A 65 1.07 4.03 9.96
C HIS A 65 0.24 5.32 10.03
N PRO A 66 0.64 6.33 10.83
CA PRO A 66 -0.09 7.60 10.92
C PRO A 66 -0.31 8.25 9.56
N GLY A 67 0.67 8.17 8.65
CA GLY A 67 0.57 8.73 7.30
C GLY A 67 -0.58 8.20 6.42
N PHE A 68 -1.36 7.21 6.86
CA PHE A 68 -2.63 6.84 6.23
C PHE A 68 -3.72 7.90 6.29
N CYS A 69 -3.47 9.03 6.96
CA CYS A 69 -4.29 10.24 6.89
C CYS A 69 -4.76 10.59 5.46
N SER A 70 -3.90 10.35 4.46
CA SER A 70 -4.27 10.47 3.05
C SER A 70 -5.33 9.44 2.63
N GLY A 71 -6.53 9.92 2.30
CA GLY A 71 -7.62 9.10 1.75
C GLY A 71 -7.21 8.16 0.61
N PRO A 72 -6.40 8.59 -0.39
CA PRO A 72 -5.97 7.72 -1.48
C PRO A 72 -5.09 6.54 -1.04
N LEU A 73 -4.08 6.77 -0.20
CA LEU A 73 -3.19 5.68 0.28
C LEU A 73 -3.95 4.67 1.13
N TYR A 74 -4.88 5.14 1.98
CA TYR A 74 -5.68 4.24 2.80
C TYR A 74 -6.66 3.42 1.95
N ARG A 75 -7.32 4.02 0.96
CA ARG A 75 -8.18 3.28 0.02
C ARG A 75 -7.39 2.23 -0.76
N ALA A 76 -6.18 2.56 -1.21
CA ALA A 76 -5.30 1.60 -1.87
C ALA A 76 -4.86 0.47 -0.91
N HIS A 77 -4.58 0.78 0.36
CA HIS A 77 -4.27 -0.22 1.38
C HIS A 77 -5.44 -1.20 1.58
N CYS A 78 -6.66 -0.68 1.76
CA CYS A 78 -7.86 -1.50 1.88
C CYS A 78 -8.07 -2.38 0.64
N ALA A 79 -7.94 -1.80 -0.56
CA ALA A 79 -8.10 -2.53 -1.81
C ALA A 79 -7.12 -3.70 -1.93
N GLU A 80 -5.85 -3.50 -1.56
CA GLU A 80 -4.82 -4.54 -1.61
C GLU A 80 -5.10 -5.67 -0.60
N ILE A 81 -5.50 -5.35 0.64
CA ILE A 81 -5.87 -6.37 1.65
C ILE A 81 -7.09 -7.17 1.20
N LEU A 82 -8.15 -6.50 0.73
CA LEU A 82 -9.36 -7.16 0.27
C LEU A 82 -9.11 -8.05 -0.95
N ALA A 83 -8.24 -7.62 -1.87
CA ALA A 83 -7.81 -8.44 -3.00
C ALA A 83 -7.05 -9.68 -2.53
N ARG A 84 -6.19 -9.57 -1.51
CA ARG A 84 -5.50 -10.74 -0.93
C ARG A 84 -6.49 -11.72 -0.31
N VAL A 85 -7.45 -11.24 0.48
CA VAL A 85 -8.50 -12.08 1.07
C VAL A 85 -9.32 -12.79 -0.01
N ALA A 86 -9.79 -12.05 -1.02
CA ALA A 86 -10.57 -12.63 -2.12
C ALA A 86 -9.82 -13.73 -2.90
N ASN A 87 -8.49 -13.65 -2.96
CA ASN A 87 -7.64 -14.64 -3.62
C ASN A 87 -7.07 -15.70 -2.66
N GLY A 88 -7.40 -15.66 -1.37
CA GLY A 88 -6.84 -16.59 -0.36
C GLY A 88 -5.33 -16.40 -0.14
N HIS A 89 -4.79 -15.22 -0.41
CA HIS A 89 -3.39 -14.87 -0.17
C HIS A 89 -3.14 -14.42 1.27
N ASP A 90 -1.89 -14.53 1.72
CA ASP A 90 -1.44 -14.04 3.02
C ASP A 90 -1.62 -12.51 3.14
N THR A 91 -2.30 -12.09 4.20
CA THR A 91 -2.60 -10.67 4.51
C THR A 91 -1.57 -10.02 5.43
N ARG A 92 -0.65 -10.80 6.02
CA ARG A 92 0.38 -10.31 6.94
C ARG A 92 1.45 -9.43 6.27
N PRO A 93 1.97 -9.75 5.06
CA PRO A 93 3.01 -8.92 4.44
C PRO A 93 2.54 -7.48 4.24
N ALA A 94 3.46 -6.51 4.25
CA ALA A 94 3.07 -5.12 4.03
C ALA A 94 2.41 -4.87 2.67
N THR A 95 1.49 -3.92 2.61
CA THR A 95 0.91 -3.39 1.38
C THR A 95 1.86 -2.39 0.71
N GLY A 96 1.67 -2.13 -0.57
CA GLY A 96 2.44 -1.09 -1.27
C GLY A 96 2.35 0.28 -0.59
N PRO A 97 1.17 0.75 -0.18
CA PRO A 97 1.02 1.97 0.61
C PRO A 97 1.80 1.99 1.93
N GLU A 98 1.86 0.87 2.66
CA GLU A 98 2.64 0.76 3.90
C GLU A 98 4.13 0.91 3.62
N MET A 99 4.61 0.24 2.56
CA MET A 99 6.00 0.36 2.11
C MET A 99 6.33 1.80 1.71
N MET A 100 5.46 2.48 0.96
CA MET A 100 5.65 3.89 0.57
C MET A 100 5.71 4.83 1.79
N LEU A 101 4.85 4.62 2.79
CA LEU A 101 4.84 5.40 4.02
C LEU A 101 6.08 5.13 4.89
N ALA A 102 6.51 3.88 5.00
CA ALA A 102 7.74 3.53 5.70
C ALA A 102 8.96 4.16 5.01
N MET A 103 9.03 4.11 3.68
CA MET A 103 10.08 4.78 2.91
C MET A 103 10.10 6.28 3.22
N ARG A 104 8.95 6.97 3.20
CA ARG A 104 8.84 8.40 3.58
C ARG A 104 9.42 8.69 4.96
N ALA A 105 9.12 7.85 5.94
CA ALA A 105 9.58 8.02 7.32
C ALA A 105 11.10 7.87 7.50
N THR A 106 11.78 7.23 6.54
CA THR A 106 13.23 6.94 6.59
C THR A 106 14.10 7.97 5.85
N ILE A 107 13.52 9.04 5.30
CA ILE A 107 14.25 10.03 4.48
C ILE A 107 15.10 10.93 5.39
N ILE A 108 16.32 10.47 5.68
CA ILE A 108 17.40 11.28 6.26
C ILE A 108 18.40 11.69 5.17
N LEU A 109 18.44 10.94 4.05
CA LEU A 109 19.25 11.17 2.86
C LEU A 109 18.40 10.95 1.60
N PRO A 110 18.81 11.48 0.43
CA PRO A 110 18.17 11.16 -0.84
C PRO A 110 18.08 9.64 -1.05
N PHE A 111 16.93 9.19 -1.55
CA PHE A 111 16.74 7.83 -2.00
C PHE A 111 17.73 7.47 -3.10
N THR A 112 18.17 6.22 -3.06
CA THR A 112 18.85 5.60 -4.19
C THR A 112 17.89 5.47 -5.36
N GLN A 113 18.43 5.42 -6.58
CA GLN A 113 17.65 5.08 -7.79
C GLN A 113 16.74 3.85 -7.60
N THR A 114 17.21 2.81 -6.92
CA THR A 114 16.42 1.59 -6.64
C THR A 114 15.23 1.89 -5.73
N ALA A 115 15.40 2.71 -4.69
CA ALA A 115 14.29 3.12 -3.84
C ALA A 115 13.29 4.02 -4.58
N VAL A 116 13.76 4.93 -5.43
CA VAL A 116 12.88 5.74 -6.29
C VAL A 116 12.08 4.85 -7.25
N ALA A 117 12.74 3.91 -7.94
CA ALA A 117 12.08 2.94 -8.83
C ALA A 117 11.00 2.13 -8.09
N LEU A 118 11.35 1.59 -6.92
CA LEU A 118 10.40 0.87 -6.08
C LEU A 118 9.18 1.75 -5.75
N PHE A 119 9.42 3.00 -5.32
CA PHE A 119 8.34 3.91 -4.99
C PHE A 119 7.40 4.14 -6.18
N LEU A 120 7.94 4.44 -7.36
CA LEU A 120 7.14 4.68 -8.57
C LEU A 120 6.35 3.44 -8.99
N ARG A 121 6.96 2.25 -8.86
CA ARG A 121 6.30 0.97 -9.14
C ARG A 121 5.16 0.72 -8.16
N LEU A 122 5.36 0.95 -6.86
CA LEU A 122 4.33 0.82 -5.84
C LEU A 122 3.18 1.82 -6.07
N TRP A 123 3.51 3.06 -6.41
CA TRP A 123 2.53 4.09 -6.73
C TRP A 123 1.61 3.68 -7.87
N LYS A 124 2.20 3.21 -8.97
CA LYS A 124 1.47 2.71 -10.14
C LYS A 124 0.64 1.48 -9.81
N THR A 125 1.20 0.53 -9.06
CA THR A 125 0.51 -0.72 -8.68
C THR A 125 -0.68 -0.45 -7.75
N ALA A 126 -0.56 0.56 -6.88
CA ALA A 126 -1.63 1.02 -6.01
C ALA A 126 -2.71 1.84 -6.72
N GLU A 127 -2.60 2.03 -8.05
CA GLU A 127 -3.52 2.81 -8.88
C GLU A 127 -3.75 4.23 -8.33
N LEU A 128 -2.71 4.82 -7.75
CA LEU A 128 -2.76 6.18 -7.21
C LEU A 128 -2.80 7.22 -8.35
N PRO A 129 -3.32 8.43 -8.08
CA PRO A 129 -3.43 9.47 -9.09
C PRO A 129 -2.12 9.71 -9.83
N GLU A 130 -2.20 9.87 -11.15
CA GLU A 130 -1.02 10.23 -11.94
C GLU A 130 -0.61 11.66 -11.58
N ILE A 131 0.61 11.82 -11.10
CA ILE A 131 1.18 13.11 -10.72
C ILE A 131 2.37 13.35 -11.63
N GLU A 132 2.29 14.40 -12.43
CA GLU A 132 3.39 14.78 -13.30
C GLU A 132 4.58 15.25 -12.44
N PRO A 133 5.76 14.62 -12.59
CA PRO A 133 6.92 15.02 -11.84
C PRO A 133 7.38 16.42 -12.30
N PRO A 134 8.01 17.22 -11.43
CA PRO A 134 8.44 18.59 -11.76
C PRO A 134 9.50 18.64 -12.87
N ALA A 135 10.12 17.51 -13.19
CA ALA A 135 11.00 17.33 -14.34
C ALA A 135 10.94 15.87 -14.82
N PRO A 136 11.32 15.58 -16.08
CA PRO A 136 11.42 14.22 -16.58
C PRO A 136 12.33 13.36 -15.68
N LEU A 137 11.80 12.22 -15.24
CA LEU A 137 12.56 11.27 -14.44
C LEU A 137 13.37 10.33 -15.34
N PRO A 138 14.61 9.97 -14.95
CA PRO A 138 15.33 8.87 -15.56
C PRO A 138 14.53 7.57 -15.52
N ASP A 139 14.81 6.67 -16.47
CA ASP A 139 14.37 5.29 -16.35
C ASP A 139 15.23 4.58 -15.28
N TYR A 140 14.71 4.52 -14.06
CA TYR A 140 15.39 3.90 -12.92
C TYR A 140 15.38 2.36 -12.96
N GLU A 141 14.67 1.76 -13.92
CA GLU A 141 14.60 0.30 -14.13
C GLU A 141 15.27 -0.13 -15.43
N ASP A 142 16.19 0.68 -15.98
CA ASP A 142 16.92 0.35 -17.22
C ASP A 142 17.76 -0.93 -17.06
N GLY A 143 17.22 -2.02 -17.61
CA GLY A 143 17.85 -3.33 -17.70
C GLY A 143 17.55 -4.29 -16.54
N PRO A 144 17.80 -5.60 -16.75
CA PRO A 144 17.36 -6.67 -15.84
C PRO A 144 18.00 -6.59 -14.45
N LYS A 145 19.19 -6.00 -14.33
CA LYS A 145 19.85 -5.82 -13.03
C LYS A 145 19.16 -4.75 -12.17
N ALA A 146 18.64 -3.69 -12.80
CA ALA A 146 17.92 -2.64 -12.10
C ALA A 146 16.58 -3.19 -11.59
N VAL A 147 15.84 -3.89 -12.44
CA VAL A 147 14.59 -4.60 -12.08
C VAL A 147 14.81 -5.56 -10.91
N LEU A 148 15.85 -6.41 -10.97
CA LEU A 148 16.14 -7.36 -9.89
C LEU A 148 16.45 -6.67 -8.56
N ARG A 149 17.16 -5.53 -8.58
CA ARG A 149 17.42 -4.76 -7.35
C ARG A 149 16.15 -4.21 -6.74
N VAL A 150 15.20 -3.76 -7.56
CA VAL A 150 13.89 -3.31 -7.10
C VAL A 150 13.10 -4.48 -6.50
N ASP A 151 13.13 -5.65 -7.12
CA ASP A 151 12.44 -6.85 -6.60
C ASP A 151 13.00 -7.29 -5.24
N ILE A 152 14.33 -7.29 -5.09
CA ILE A 152 15.00 -7.61 -3.82
C ILE A 152 14.59 -6.61 -2.74
N LEU A 153 14.71 -5.30 -3.02
CA LEU A 153 14.34 -4.28 -2.05
C LEU A 153 12.85 -4.36 -1.67
N ALA A 154 11.98 -4.66 -2.64
CA ALA A 154 10.55 -4.84 -2.40
C ALA A 154 10.29 -6.03 -1.47
N ALA A 155 10.96 -7.17 -1.69
CA ALA A 155 10.80 -8.37 -0.88
C ALA A 155 11.32 -8.16 0.56
N GLU A 156 12.49 -7.54 0.71
CA GLU A 156 13.08 -7.20 2.02
C GLU A 156 12.16 -6.26 2.80
N LEU A 157 11.78 -5.12 2.21
CA LEU A 157 10.94 -4.13 2.89
C LEU A 157 9.56 -4.70 3.24
N ARG A 158 8.98 -5.52 2.36
CA ARG A 158 7.70 -6.18 2.63
C ARG A 158 7.80 -7.20 3.77
N GLY A 159 8.93 -7.91 3.86
CA GLY A 159 9.22 -8.86 4.94
C GLY A 159 9.36 -8.15 6.29
N GLU A 160 10.18 -7.10 6.35
CA GLU A 160 10.42 -6.30 7.57
C GLU A 160 9.15 -5.65 8.11
N LEU A 161 8.22 -5.25 7.22
CA LEU A 161 6.96 -4.61 7.58
C LEU A 161 5.79 -5.61 7.68
N THR A 162 6.06 -6.90 7.91
CA THR A 162 5.01 -7.90 8.11
C THR A 162 4.28 -7.69 9.43
N HIS A 163 2.96 -7.83 9.42
CA HIS A 163 2.11 -7.69 10.59
C HIS A 163 1.47 -9.03 10.96
N GLU A 164 2.01 -9.69 11.99
CA GLU A 164 1.55 -11.03 12.44
C GLU A 164 0.08 -11.09 12.83
N TRP A 165 -0.51 -9.97 13.27
CA TRP A 165 -1.91 -9.90 13.66
C TRP A 165 -2.88 -9.90 12.46
N ARG A 166 -2.42 -9.66 11.22
CA ARG A 166 -3.25 -9.69 10.00
C ARG A 166 -3.42 -11.11 9.46
N THR A 167 -3.97 -11.98 10.28
CA THR A 167 -4.43 -13.31 9.84
C THR A 167 -5.94 -13.25 9.68
N ALA A 168 -6.46 -13.60 8.50
CA ALA A 168 -7.88 -13.83 8.36
C ALA A 168 -8.27 -14.94 9.35
N THR A 169 -9.11 -14.61 10.33
CA THR A 169 -9.69 -15.61 11.23
C THR A 169 -10.49 -16.53 10.33
N THR A 170 -9.98 -17.73 10.06
CA THR A 170 -10.78 -18.77 9.43
C THR A 170 -11.86 -19.13 10.43
N SER A 171 -13.02 -18.46 10.36
CA SER A 171 -14.26 -18.99 10.89
C SER A 171 -14.56 -20.25 10.07
N THR A 172 -13.93 -21.34 10.48
CA THR A 172 -14.44 -22.67 10.20
C THR A 172 -15.74 -22.74 10.99
N GLU A 173 -16.87 -22.42 10.37
CA GLU A 173 -18.14 -22.85 10.93
C GLU A 173 -18.04 -24.37 11.13
N PRO A 174 -18.21 -24.89 12.37
CA PRO A 174 -18.37 -26.30 12.55
C PRO A 174 -19.65 -26.69 11.82
N GLY A 175 -19.50 -27.44 10.73
CA GLY A 175 -20.62 -27.96 9.96
C GLY A 175 -21.63 -28.60 10.91
N ASP A 176 -22.84 -28.08 10.87
CA ASP A 176 -24.02 -28.64 11.51
C ASP A 176 -24.18 -30.10 11.03
N PRO A 177 -23.97 -31.12 11.90
CA PRO A 177 -24.27 -32.48 11.51
C PRO A 177 -25.79 -32.63 11.62
N ALA A 178 -26.46 -32.37 10.50
CA ALA A 178 -27.82 -32.84 10.29
C ALA A 178 -27.84 -34.38 10.38
N ALA A 179 -28.39 -34.92 11.47
CA ALA A 179 -29.06 -36.22 11.54
C ALA A 179 -29.95 -36.31 12.79
#